data_AF-A0A9X9WWM3-F1
#
_entry.id   AF-A0A9X9WWM3-F1
#
_cell.length_a   1.000
_cell.length_b   1.000
_cell.length_c   1.000
_cell.angle_alpha   90.00
_cell.angle_beta   90.00
_cell.angle_gamma   90.00
#
_symmetry.space_group_name_H-M   'P 1'
#
loop_
_entity.id
_entity.type
_entity.pdbx_description
1 polymer ?
#
loop_
_entity_poly.entity_id
_entity_poly.type
_entity_poly.pdbx_seq_one_letter_code
_entity_poly.pdbx_strand_id
1 'polypeptide(L)'
;MERRHLLAAAAVLCSATPAARARAQGSAVPRVCFLVNGGPGPLSDTIRRDFVQDLAALGSVEGRDIRVEFSFAQGVLDRLPGLAAGLVQDRCDILVGLGGPASRAAQRATDRIPVIFSIVTDPVALGLVASVERPGRNVTGVTSLDPRQANRQMELLKRALPGVERVGILSDHTIPGADASGMAPIDRANIAAAEAVGLRPQLIKLARPTTEGAVPDADGALGAMQAQGAQVVLVLELPLAFAHRRLIAEAAAARRIPTLFPGGMRDAGGLITYGTTVTDTWRRIPAIVDRILKGASPGDLPVEFITRRELVINLATAARIGVTVPPDLLAEADQVIR
;
A
#
# COMPACT_ATOMS: atom_id res chain seq x y z
N MET A 1 -22.91 -21.47 -83.57
CA MET A 1 -22.11 -20.27 -83.89
C MET A 1 -22.80 -19.08 -83.23
N GLU A 2 -22.29 -18.27 -82.31
CA GLU A 2 -21.04 -18.17 -81.54
C GLU A 2 -21.41 -17.42 -80.22
N ARG A 3 -21.13 -17.97 -79.03
CA ARG A 3 -20.13 -17.51 -78.02
C ARG A 3 -19.75 -16.01 -78.02
N ARG A 4 -19.95 -15.31 -76.88
CA ARG A 4 -18.88 -14.80 -75.96
C ARG A 4 -19.37 -13.89 -74.78
N HIS A 5 -18.99 -14.32 -73.55
CA HIS A 5 -18.60 -13.60 -72.29
C HIS A 5 -19.62 -12.69 -71.54
N LEU A 6 -20.19 -13.09 -70.39
CA LEU A 6 -19.71 -13.15 -68.98
C LEU A 6 -19.39 -11.79 -68.32
N LEU A 7 -20.16 -11.44 -67.26
CA LEU A 7 -19.69 -11.16 -65.88
C LEU A 7 -20.89 -10.81 -64.98
N ALA A 8 -21.39 -11.78 -64.22
CA ALA A 8 -22.31 -11.55 -63.10
C ALA A 8 -21.47 -11.30 -61.84
N ALA A 9 -21.53 -10.09 -61.30
CA ALA A 9 -20.90 -9.76 -60.03
C ALA A 9 -21.73 -10.34 -58.88
N ALA A 10 -21.24 -11.42 -58.27
CA ALA A 10 -21.79 -11.95 -57.02
C ALA A 10 -21.38 -11.03 -55.86
N ALA A 11 -22.36 -10.32 -55.29
CA ALA A 11 -22.18 -9.61 -54.03
C ALA A 11 -22.03 -10.62 -52.89
N VAL A 12 -20.80 -10.83 -52.43
CA VAL A 12 -20.51 -11.57 -51.20
C VAL A 12 -20.95 -10.69 -50.03
N LEU A 13 -22.15 -10.96 -49.48
CA LEU A 13 -22.50 -10.47 -48.15
C LEU A 13 -21.65 -11.24 -47.12
N CYS A 14 -20.50 -10.67 -46.76
CA CYS A 14 -19.76 -11.09 -45.58
C CYS A 14 -20.64 -10.83 -44.34
N SER A 15 -21.30 -11.88 -43.84
CA SER A 15 -21.91 -11.88 -42.52
C SER A 15 -20.80 -11.77 -41.47
N ALA A 16 -20.49 -10.53 -41.07
CA ALA A 16 -19.58 -10.27 -39.97
C ALA A 16 -20.09 -10.97 -38.70
N THR A 17 -19.23 -11.77 -38.07
CA THR A 17 -19.52 -12.46 -36.82
C THR A 17 -19.85 -11.44 -35.71
N PRO A 18 -20.63 -11.81 -34.67
CA PRO A 18 -20.98 -10.90 -33.58
C PRO A 18 -19.76 -10.24 -32.91
N ALA A 19 -18.62 -10.96 -32.87
CA ALA A 19 -17.35 -10.46 -32.36
C ALA A 19 -16.74 -9.31 -33.20
N ALA A 20 -16.93 -9.32 -34.52
CA ALA A 20 -16.49 -8.24 -35.40
C ALA A 20 -17.41 -7.01 -35.31
N ARG A 21 -18.71 -7.21 -35.08
CA ARG A 21 -19.66 -6.11 -34.80
C ARG A 21 -19.44 -5.48 -33.41
N ALA A 22 -19.05 -6.25 -32.41
CA ALA A 22 -18.68 -5.72 -31.09
C ALA A 22 -17.43 -4.83 -31.13
N ARG A 23 -16.48 -5.11 -32.04
CA ARG A 23 -15.30 -4.26 -32.27
C ARG A 23 -15.58 -3.01 -33.11
N ALA A 24 -16.67 -3.00 -33.88
CA ALA A 24 -17.06 -1.89 -34.76
C ALA A 24 -17.91 -0.81 -34.07
N GLN A 25 -18.45 -1.10 -32.87
CA GLN A 25 -18.98 -0.08 -31.96
C GLN A 25 -17.85 0.31 -31.02
N GLY A 26 -17.12 1.37 -31.36
CA GLY A 26 -15.89 1.78 -30.65
C GLY A 26 -16.08 1.86 -29.14
N SER A 27 -15.66 0.81 -28.43
CA SER A 27 -15.49 0.86 -26.99
C SER A 27 -14.36 1.85 -26.73
N ALA A 28 -14.64 2.92 -25.99
CA ALA A 28 -13.60 3.83 -25.53
C ALA A 28 -12.47 3.02 -24.87
N VAL A 29 -11.22 3.42 -25.11
CA VAL A 29 -10.05 2.78 -24.50
C VAL A 29 -10.23 2.77 -22.97
N PRO A 30 -10.26 1.59 -22.31
CA PRO A 30 -10.51 1.49 -20.88
C PRO A 30 -9.57 2.35 -20.05
N ARG A 31 -10.08 2.98 -19.00
CA ARG A 31 -9.36 3.88 -18.10
C ARG A 31 -9.18 3.26 -16.72
N VAL A 32 -7.92 3.12 -16.32
CA VAL A 32 -7.52 2.71 -14.97
C VAL A 32 -7.02 3.95 -14.23
N CYS A 33 -7.71 4.31 -13.15
CA CYS A 33 -7.42 5.54 -12.42
C CYS A 33 -6.93 5.22 -11.01
N PHE A 34 -5.70 5.64 -10.73
CA PHE A 34 -5.06 5.50 -9.44
C PHE A 34 -5.42 6.69 -8.54
N LEU A 35 -5.88 6.39 -7.34
CA LEU A 35 -6.08 7.35 -6.26
C LEU A 35 -4.98 7.16 -5.21
N VAL A 36 -4.21 8.21 -4.96
CA VAL A 36 -2.96 8.14 -4.19
C VAL A 36 -3.01 9.10 -3.00
N ASN A 37 -2.68 8.60 -1.80
CA ASN A 37 -2.65 9.41 -0.58
C ASN A 37 -1.64 10.57 -0.66
N GLY A 38 -0.46 10.31 -1.22
CA GLY A 38 0.65 11.26 -1.33
C GLY A 38 0.61 12.15 -2.58
N GLY A 39 1.73 12.82 -2.84
CA GLY A 39 2.00 13.55 -4.09
C GLY A 39 2.74 12.70 -5.13
N PRO A 40 2.95 13.26 -6.33
CA PRO A 40 3.83 12.64 -7.32
C PRO A 40 5.27 12.58 -6.79
N GLY A 41 6.00 11.51 -7.14
CA GLY A 41 7.40 11.32 -6.77
C GLY A 41 7.92 9.92 -7.13
N PRO A 42 9.13 9.56 -6.66
CA PRO A 42 9.83 8.35 -7.10
C PRO A 42 9.02 7.05 -6.95
N LEU A 43 8.18 6.96 -5.91
CA LEU A 43 7.31 5.81 -5.69
C LEU A 43 6.18 5.75 -6.72
N SER A 44 5.44 6.85 -6.94
CA SER A 44 4.36 6.85 -7.94
C SER A 44 4.89 6.64 -9.36
N ASP A 45 6.07 7.17 -9.66
CA ASP A 45 6.74 6.98 -10.95
C ASP A 45 7.13 5.51 -11.15
N THR A 46 7.62 4.88 -10.08
CA THR A 46 7.92 3.44 -10.06
C THR A 46 6.65 2.62 -10.25
N ILE A 47 5.58 2.92 -9.52
CA ILE A 47 4.30 2.22 -9.65
C ILE A 47 3.76 2.35 -11.08
N ARG A 48 3.76 3.55 -11.66
CA ARG A 48 3.33 3.77 -13.05
C ARG A 48 4.18 2.96 -14.03
N ARG A 49 5.50 3.08 -13.95
CA ARG A 49 6.43 2.36 -14.84
C ARG A 49 6.23 0.85 -14.75
N ASP A 50 6.23 0.29 -13.54
CA ASP A 50 6.09 -1.15 -13.32
C ASP A 50 4.70 -1.62 -13.80
N PHE A 51 3.65 -0.88 -13.51
CA PHE A 51 2.28 -1.19 -13.94
C PHE A 51 2.16 -1.24 -15.47
N VAL A 52 2.70 -0.25 -16.17
CA VAL A 52 2.69 -0.18 -17.64
C VAL A 52 3.53 -1.30 -18.26
N GLN A 53 4.70 -1.59 -17.68
CA GLN A 53 5.54 -2.70 -18.12
C GLN A 53 4.82 -4.05 -17.95
N ASP A 54 4.22 -4.29 -16.79
CA ASP A 54 3.55 -5.54 -16.47
C ASP A 54 2.24 -5.69 -17.28
N LEU A 55 1.53 -4.60 -17.61
CA LEU A 55 0.42 -4.60 -18.58
C LEU A 55 0.88 -4.97 -19.99
N ALA A 56 2.02 -4.43 -20.43
CA ALA A 56 2.56 -4.75 -21.75
C ALA A 56 2.94 -6.24 -21.85
N ALA A 57 3.46 -6.83 -20.77
CA ALA A 57 3.72 -8.26 -20.69
C ALA A 57 2.44 -9.12 -20.77
N LEU A 58 1.29 -8.56 -20.37
CA LEU A 58 -0.04 -9.17 -20.52
C LEU A 58 -0.68 -8.89 -21.90
N GLY A 59 0.01 -8.14 -22.77
CA GLY A 59 -0.44 -7.83 -24.14
C GLY A 59 -1.23 -6.52 -24.27
N SER A 60 -1.35 -5.71 -23.22
CA SER A 60 -2.03 -4.40 -23.25
C SER A 60 -1.03 -3.25 -23.26
N VAL A 61 -1.13 -2.34 -24.24
CA VAL A 61 -0.22 -1.20 -24.37
C VAL A 61 -0.91 0.10 -23.95
N GLU A 62 -0.28 0.86 -23.03
CA GLU A 62 -0.79 2.17 -22.62
C GLU A 62 -0.93 3.12 -23.83
N GLY A 63 -2.04 3.86 -23.88
CA GLY A 63 -2.37 4.80 -24.96
C GLY A 63 -3.06 4.16 -26.16
N ARG A 64 -2.87 2.84 -26.39
CA ARG A 64 -3.54 2.09 -27.46
C ARG A 64 -4.70 1.25 -26.92
N ASP A 65 -4.42 0.41 -25.93
CA ASP A 65 -5.34 -0.60 -25.43
C ASP A 65 -5.92 -0.21 -24.05
N ILE A 66 -5.22 0.66 -23.31
CA ILE A 66 -5.61 1.12 -21.97
C ILE A 66 -5.06 2.51 -21.69
N ARG A 67 -5.76 3.32 -20.88
CA ARG A 67 -5.27 4.62 -20.37
C ARG A 67 -5.07 4.54 -18.87
N VAL A 68 -3.94 5.05 -18.40
CA VAL A 68 -3.61 5.08 -16.97
C VAL A 68 -3.55 6.51 -16.48
N GLU A 69 -4.30 6.80 -15.42
CA GLU A 69 -4.40 8.13 -14.84
C GLU A 69 -4.08 8.08 -13.34
N PHE A 70 -3.45 9.13 -12.82
CA PHE A 70 -3.11 9.23 -11.40
C PHE A 70 -3.69 10.51 -10.82
N SER A 71 -4.35 10.38 -9.68
CA SER A 71 -4.92 11.47 -8.90
C SER A 71 -4.32 11.46 -7.49
N PHE A 72 -3.75 12.59 -7.10
CA PHE A 72 -2.92 12.71 -5.90
C PHE A 72 -3.60 13.60 -4.85
N ALA A 73 -3.76 13.08 -3.64
CA ALA A 73 -4.25 13.87 -2.51
C ALA A 73 -3.18 14.81 -1.92
N GLN A 74 -1.92 14.70 -2.36
CA GLN A 74 -0.82 15.55 -1.91
C GLN A 74 -0.62 15.50 -0.37
N GLY A 75 -0.90 14.35 0.24
CA GLY A 75 -0.89 14.16 1.70
C GLY A 75 -2.10 14.76 2.43
N VAL A 76 -3.00 15.44 1.74
CA VAL A 76 -4.24 16.01 2.31
C VAL A 76 -5.38 15.02 2.10
N LEU A 77 -5.48 14.04 3.00
CA LEU A 77 -6.42 12.92 2.87
C LEU A 77 -7.90 13.34 2.77
N ASP A 78 -8.28 14.50 3.31
CA ASP A 78 -9.63 15.05 3.19
C ASP A 78 -10.03 15.40 1.73
N ARG A 79 -9.05 15.49 0.82
CA ARG A 79 -9.30 15.65 -0.62
C ARG A 79 -9.74 14.35 -1.29
N LEU A 80 -9.45 13.19 -0.71
CA LEU A 80 -9.69 11.88 -1.33
C LEU A 80 -11.15 11.64 -1.74
N PRO A 81 -12.19 12.00 -0.96
CA PRO A 81 -13.58 11.82 -1.38
C PRO A 81 -13.92 12.62 -2.65
N GLY A 82 -13.47 13.88 -2.73
CA GLY A 82 -13.70 14.73 -3.91
C GLY A 82 -12.95 14.24 -5.15
N LEU A 83 -11.69 13.81 -4.97
CA LEU A 83 -10.89 13.21 -6.04
C LEU A 83 -11.52 11.90 -6.55
N ALA A 84 -11.97 11.02 -5.64
CA ALA A 84 -12.64 9.78 -6.01
C ALA A 84 -13.95 10.03 -6.77
N ALA A 85 -14.76 10.99 -6.31
CA ALA A 85 -16.00 11.38 -6.99
C ALA A 85 -15.73 11.94 -8.40
N GLY A 86 -14.70 12.77 -8.55
CA GLY A 86 -14.26 13.29 -9.85
C GLY A 86 -13.87 12.16 -10.82
N LEU A 87 -13.08 11.18 -10.37
CA LEU A 87 -12.71 10.02 -11.20
C LEU A 87 -13.93 9.19 -11.64
N VAL A 88 -14.94 9.04 -10.77
CA VAL A 88 -16.20 8.38 -11.12
C VAL A 88 -16.97 9.19 -12.18
N GLN A 89 -17.10 10.51 -11.98
CA GLN A 89 -17.79 11.41 -12.93
C GLN A 89 -17.10 11.44 -14.29
N ASP A 90 -15.78 11.41 -14.29
CA ASP A 90 -14.98 11.38 -15.50
C ASP A 90 -15.08 10.05 -16.24
N ARG A 91 -15.81 9.04 -15.72
CA ARG A 91 -15.96 7.70 -16.31
C ARG A 91 -14.68 6.89 -16.28
N CYS A 92 -14.08 6.75 -15.10
CA CYS A 92 -13.10 5.72 -14.85
C CYS A 92 -13.73 4.32 -14.98
N ASP A 93 -13.03 3.38 -15.62
CA ASP A 93 -13.51 2.00 -15.78
C ASP A 93 -13.04 1.09 -14.63
N ILE A 94 -11.87 1.37 -14.04
CA ILE A 94 -11.36 0.68 -12.84
C ILE A 94 -10.65 1.68 -11.94
N LEU A 95 -11.05 1.74 -10.66
CA LEU A 95 -10.40 2.57 -9.64
C LEU A 95 -9.38 1.76 -8.85
N VAL A 96 -8.16 2.25 -8.75
CA VAL A 96 -7.10 1.65 -7.94
C VAL A 96 -6.78 2.53 -6.74
N GLY A 97 -7.05 2.05 -5.53
CA GLY A 97 -6.72 2.75 -4.29
C GLY A 97 -5.33 2.34 -3.78
N LEU A 98 -4.41 3.29 -3.64
CA LEU A 98 -3.10 3.06 -3.04
C LEU A 98 -3.09 3.51 -1.57
N GLY A 99 -3.22 2.54 -0.67
CA GLY A 99 -3.34 2.74 0.76
C GLY A 99 -4.78 2.67 1.27
N GLY A 100 -4.93 2.47 2.58
CA GLY A 100 -6.23 2.35 3.25
C GLY A 100 -7.16 3.56 3.00
N PRO A 101 -6.74 4.81 3.26
CA PRO A 101 -7.57 6.00 3.03
C PRO A 101 -8.06 6.15 1.58
N ALA A 102 -7.17 6.05 0.58
CA ALA A 102 -7.55 6.10 -0.83
C ALA A 102 -8.52 4.97 -1.21
N SER A 103 -8.25 3.74 -0.77
CA SER A 103 -9.13 2.59 -1.04
C SER A 103 -10.52 2.77 -0.43
N ARG A 104 -10.60 3.32 0.79
CA ARG A 104 -11.87 3.67 1.45
C ARG A 104 -12.64 4.75 0.70
N ALA A 105 -11.95 5.77 0.18
CA ALA A 105 -12.58 6.83 -0.59
C ALA A 105 -13.11 6.30 -1.93
N ALA A 106 -12.32 5.47 -2.64
CA ALA A 106 -12.74 4.82 -3.88
C ALA A 106 -13.96 3.91 -3.66
N GLN A 107 -13.94 3.05 -2.63
CA GLN A 107 -15.08 2.19 -2.27
C GLN A 107 -16.36 2.99 -1.98
N ARG A 108 -16.24 4.15 -1.33
CA ARG A 108 -17.40 5.01 -0.99
C ARG A 108 -17.95 5.77 -2.20
N ALA A 109 -17.11 6.07 -3.19
CA ALA A 109 -17.50 6.86 -4.34
C ALA A 109 -18.36 6.06 -5.35
N THR A 110 -18.33 4.73 -5.32
CA THR A 110 -19.04 3.89 -6.28
C THR A 110 -19.28 2.47 -5.78
N ASP A 111 -20.44 1.92 -6.13
CA ASP A 111 -20.82 0.52 -5.96
C ASP A 111 -20.81 -0.27 -7.29
N ARG A 112 -20.47 0.39 -8.40
CA ARG A 112 -20.53 -0.17 -9.76
C ARG A 112 -19.17 -0.33 -10.42
N ILE A 113 -18.29 0.68 -10.31
CA ILE A 113 -16.96 0.63 -10.91
C ILE A 113 -16.10 -0.32 -10.07
N PRO A 114 -15.40 -1.29 -10.67
CA PRO A 114 -14.43 -2.12 -9.98
C PRO A 114 -13.40 -1.28 -9.18
N VAL A 115 -13.24 -1.60 -7.91
CA VAL A 115 -12.23 -1.01 -7.02
C VAL A 115 -11.19 -2.08 -6.69
N ILE A 116 -9.92 -1.78 -6.99
CA ILE A 116 -8.78 -2.61 -6.62
C ILE A 116 -8.00 -1.87 -5.53
N PHE A 117 -7.92 -2.41 -4.32
CA PHE A 117 -7.05 -1.87 -3.28
C PHE A 117 -5.65 -2.47 -3.35
N SER A 118 -4.66 -1.68 -2.95
CA SER A 118 -3.28 -2.12 -2.74
C SER A 118 -2.64 -1.34 -1.60
N ILE A 119 -1.57 -1.86 -1.01
CA ILE A 119 -0.91 -1.27 0.17
C ILE A 119 -1.93 -1.12 1.32
N VAL A 120 -2.78 -2.13 1.51
CA VAL A 120 -3.74 -2.19 2.62
C VAL A 120 -3.37 -3.36 3.51
N THR A 121 -3.02 -3.08 4.77
CA THR A 121 -2.61 -4.11 5.72
C THR A 121 -3.76 -5.02 6.11
N ASP A 122 -4.95 -4.51 6.47
CA ASP A 122 -6.10 -5.36 6.81
C ASP A 122 -7.37 -4.87 6.10
N PRO A 123 -7.73 -5.45 4.94
CA PRO A 123 -8.88 -4.99 4.18
C PRO A 123 -10.22 -5.40 4.80
N VAL A 124 -10.25 -6.43 5.65
CA VAL A 124 -11.46 -6.89 6.35
C VAL A 124 -11.75 -5.96 7.52
N ALA A 125 -10.76 -5.70 8.39
CA ALA A 125 -10.91 -4.78 9.52
C ALA A 125 -11.23 -3.35 9.08
N LEU A 126 -10.74 -2.93 7.90
CA LEU A 126 -11.04 -1.63 7.31
C LEU A 126 -12.44 -1.58 6.64
N GLY A 127 -13.11 -2.72 6.51
CA GLY A 127 -14.42 -2.86 5.88
C GLY A 127 -14.39 -2.67 4.35
N LEU A 128 -13.23 -2.89 3.71
CA LEU A 128 -13.13 -2.87 2.25
C LEU A 128 -13.81 -4.09 1.62
N VAL A 129 -13.70 -5.24 2.28
CA VAL A 129 -14.18 -6.54 1.81
C VAL A 129 -14.84 -7.32 2.95
N ALA A 130 -15.76 -8.23 2.61
CA ALA A 130 -16.41 -9.09 3.61
C ALA A 130 -15.46 -10.18 4.14
N SER A 131 -14.64 -10.76 3.27
CA SER A 131 -13.61 -11.76 3.58
C SER A 131 -12.51 -11.73 2.52
N VAL A 132 -11.38 -12.39 2.78
CA VAL A 132 -10.27 -12.45 1.82
C VAL A 132 -10.55 -13.45 0.69
N GLU A 133 -11.25 -14.53 0.97
CA GLU A 133 -11.62 -15.56 -0.01
C GLU A 133 -12.76 -15.12 -0.92
N ARG A 134 -13.70 -14.35 -0.38
CA ARG A 134 -14.85 -13.80 -1.10
C ARG A 134 -15.06 -12.35 -0.71
N PRO A 135 -14.45 -11.41 -1.43
CA PRO A 135 -14.61 -9.99 -1.13
C PRO A 135 -16.06 -9.51 -1.16
N GLY A 136 -16.85 -10.05 -2.09
CA GLY A 136 -18.19 -9.57 -2.41
C GLY A 136 -18.18 -8.24 -3.18
N ARG A 137 -19.34 -7.64 -3.42
CA ARG A 137 -19.52 -6.33 -4.09
C ARG A 137 -18.56 -6.08 -5.28
N ASN A 138 -18.12 -4.83 -5.48
CA ASN A 138 -17.28 -4.36 -6.57
C ASN A 138 -15.81 -4.17 -6.15
N VAL A 139 -15.35 -4.80 -5.07
CA VAL A 139 -14.03 -4.55 -4.47
C VAL A 139 -13.21 -5.82 -4.42
N THR A 140 -11.94 -5.75 -4.84
CA THR A 140 -10.92 -6.78 -4.61
C THR A 140 -9.58 -6.10 -4.41
N GLY A 141 -8.50 -6.85 -4.27
CA GLY A 141 -7.18 -6.23 -4.18
C GLY A 141 -6.09 -7.16 -3.73
N VAL A 142 -5.01 -6.52 -3.32
CA VAL A 142 -3.77 -7.16 -2.88
C VAL A 142 -3.46 -6.61 -1.51
N THR A 143 -3.22 -7.50 -0.56
CA THR A 143 -2.82 -7.16 0.79
C THR A 143 -1.44 -7.72 1.09
N SER A 144 -0.69 -6.98 1.88
CA SER A 144 0.52 -7.47 2.52
C SER A 144 0.24 -7.86 3.98
N LEU A 145 -1.02 -8.17 4.32
CA LEU A 145 -1.41 -8.60 5.66
C LEU A 145 -0.53 -9.77 6.10
N ASP A 146 0.27 -9.52 7.12
CA ASP A 146 0.88 -10.56 7.90
C ASP A 146 0.32 -10.48 9.33
N PRO A 147 -0.62 -11.39 9.70
CA PRO A 147 -1.20 -11.42 11.05
C PRO A 147 -0.15 -11.63 12.14
N ARG A 148 1.04 -12.14 11.79
CA ARG A 148 2.14 -12.38 12.74
C ARG A 148 3.13 -11.23 12.80
N GLN A 149 2.99 -10.19 11.96
CA GLN A 149 3.99 -9.13 11.84
C GLN A 149 4.21 -8.41 13.18
N ALA A 150 3.14 -7.99 13.85
CA ALA A 150 3.24 -7.27 15.12
C ALA A 150 3.99 -8.10 16.18
N ASN A 151 3.60 -9.37 16.36
CA ASN A 151 4.26 -10.28 17.30
C ASN A 151 5.74 -10.45 16.95
N ARG A 152 6.05 -10.67 15.66
CA ARG A 152 7.42 -10.88 15.22
C ARG A 152 8.28 -9.62 15.36
N GLN A 153 7.73 -8.44 15.11
CA GLN A 153 8.42 -7.16 15.36
C GLN A 153 8.78 -7.04 16.85
N MET A 154 7.87 -7.37 17.77
CA MET A 154 8.14 -7.31 19.20
C MET A 154 9.19 -8.34 19.65
N GLU A 155 9.15 -9.56 19.10
CA GLU A 155 10.18 -10.58 19.33
C GLU A 155 11.57 -10.11 18.87
N LEU A 156 11.65 -9.51 17.67
CA LEU A 156 12.90 -8.97 17.13
C LEU A 156 13.44 -7.85 18.00
N LEU A 157 12.59 -6.96 18.52
CA LEU A 157 13.00 -5.91 19.45
C LEU A 157 13.60 -6.49 20.74
N LYS A 158 12.98 -7.52 21.33
CA LYS A 158 13.50 -8.19 22.53
C LYS A 158 14.83 -8.88 22.30
N ARG A 159 15.01 -9.50 21.14
CA ARG A 159 16.27 -10.15 20.77
C ARG A 159 17.36 -9.12 20.54
N ALA A 160 17.08 -8.05 19.80
CA ALA A 160 18.04 -7.01 19.48
C ALA A 160 18.51 -6.22 20.71
N LEU A 161 17.65 -6.07 21.71
CA LEU A 161 17.88 -5.27 22.91
C LEU A 161 17.59 -6.11 24.17
N PRO A 162 18.54 -6.97 24.59
CA PRO A 162 18.38 -7.74 25.82
C PRO A 162 18.09 -6.83 27.02
N GLY A 163 16.99 -7.07 27.74
CA GLY A 163 16.56 -6.25 28.88
C GLY A 163 15.63 -5.09 28.53
N VAL A 164 15.16 -4.99 27.28
CA VAL A 164 14.07 -4.06 26.93
C VAL A 164 12.77 -4.46 27.63
N GLU A 165 12.15 -3.49 28.31
CA GLU A 165 10.90 -3.62 29.05
C GLU A 165 9.81 -2.68 28.52
N ARG A 166 10.17 -1.55 27.89
CA ARG A 166 9.22 -0.52 27.44
C ARG A 166 9.42 -0.18 25.97
N VAL A 167 8.34 -0.21 25.22
CA VAL A 167 8.31 0.09 23.77
C VAL A 167 7.40 1.28 23.50
N GLY A 168 7.93 2.29 22.82
CA GLY A 168 7.13 3.32 22.19
C GLY A 168 6.54 2.78 20.89
N ILE A 169 5.25 3.00 20.66
CA ILE A 169 4.55 2.69 19.41
C ILE A 169 4.21 4.05 18.79
N LEU A 170 4.90 4.38 17.70
CA LEU A 170 4.71 5.64 16.97
C LEU A 170 3.69 5.42 15.87
N SER A 171 2.49 5.94 16.12
CA SER A 171 1.35 5.93 15.21
C SER A 171 1.12 7.34 14.66
N ASP A 172 0.04 7.58 13.93
CA ASP A 172 -0.37 8.90 13.48
C ASP A 172 -1.89 9.07 13.51
N HIS A 173 -2.36 10.33 13.43
CA HIS A 173 -3.78 10.66 13.42
C HIS A 173 -4.44 10.50 12.04
N THR A 174 -3.70 10.06 11.01
CA THR A 174 -4.20 9.96 9.63
C THR A 174 -4.93 8.63 9.36
N ILE A 175 -4.84 7.68 10.29
CA ILE A 175 -5.44 6.36 10.15
C ILE A 175 -6.96 6.35 10.40
N PRO A 176 -7.78 5.78 9.48
CA PRO A 176 -9.21 5.59 9.70
C PRO A 176 -9.50 4.44 10.69
N GLY A 177 -10.71 4.45 11.27
CA GLY A 177 -11.22 3.34 12.08
C GLY A 177 -10.84 3.41 13.56
N ALA A 178 -10.47 4.59 14.05
CA ALA A 178 -10.31 4.82 15.49
C ALA A 178 -11.63 4.55 16.24
N ASP A 179 -11.55 3.83 17.37
CA ASP A 179 -12.67 3.62 18.27
C ASP A 179 -12.84 4.79 19.25
N ALA A 180 -13.72 4.65 20.25
CA ALA A 180 -13.96 5.67 21.28
C ALA A 180 -12.72 6.00 22.13
N SER A 181 -11.71 5.13 22.16
CA SER A 181 -10.42 5.39 22.84
C SER A 181 -9.41 6.12 21.93
N GLY A 182 -9.79 6.41 20.69
CA GLY A 182 -8.92 7.04 19.69
C GLY A 182 -7.92 6.05 19.06
N MET A 183 -8.02 4.75 19.34
CA MET A 183 -7.13 3.73 18.80
C MET A 183 -7.70 3.09 17.53
N ALA A 184 -6.89 2.98 16.49
CA ALA A 184 -7.21 2.23 15.29
C ALA A 184 -6.90 0.74 15.46
N PRO A 185 -7.39 -0.16 14.58
CA PRO A 185 -7.11 -1.59 14.66
C PRO A 185 -5.61 -1.92 14.74
N ILE A 186 -4.77 -1.22 13.98
CA ILE A 186 -3.31 -1.41 14.01
C ILE A 186 -2.69 -1.00 15.34
N ASP A 187 -3.21 0.03 16.01
CA ASP A 187 -2.71 0.47 17.32
C ASP A 187 -2.97 -0.64 18.35
N ARG A 188 -4.21 -1.12 18.41
CA ARG A 188 -4.62 -2.19 19.35
C ARG A 188 -3.85 -3.48 19.09
N ALA A 189 -3.67 -3.86 17.82
CA ALA A 189 -2.94 -5.07 17.47
C ALA A 189 -1.46 -5.02 17.93
N ASN A 190 -0.80 -3.87 17.78
CA ASN A 190 0.59 -3.72 18.21
C ASN A 190 0.73 -3.56 19.73
N ILE A 191 -0.22 -2.91 20.40
CA ILE A 191 -0.29 -2.88 21.87
C ILE A 191 -0.43 -4.31 22.42
N ALA A 192 -1.39 -5.09 21.91
CA ALA A 192 -1.59 -6.47 22.33
C ALA A 192 -0.35 -7.34 22.06
N ALA A 193 0.32 -7.16 20.92
CA ALA A 193 1.55 -7.87 20.59
C ALA A 193 2.71 -7.54 21.56
N ALA A 194 2.84 -6.27 21.96
CA ALA A 194 3.85 -5.86 22.94
C ALA A 194 3.59 -6.51 24.30
N GLU A 195 2.34 -6.44 24.79
CA GLU A 195 1.93 -7.03 26.06
C GLU A 195 2.12 -8.55 26.09
N ALA A 196 1.80 -9.23 24.99
CA ALA A 196 1.93 -10.68 24.85
C ALA A 196 3.39 -11.17 25.01
N VAL A 197 4.38 -10.34 24.69
CA VAL A 197 5.81 -10.66 24.90
C VAL A 197 6.38 -10.01 26.17
N GLY A 198 5.55 -9.41 27.02
CA GLY A 198 5.92 -8.81 28.30
C GLY A 198 6.53 -7.40 28.19
N LEU A 199 6.36 -6.70 27.07
CA LEU A 199 6.72 -5.29 26.94
C LEU A 199 5.58 -4.41 27.44
N ARG A 200 5.93 -3.24 27.99
CA ARG A 200 4.98 -2.19 28.36
C ARG A 200 4.86 -1.20 27.19
N PRO A 201 3.75 -1.18 26.44
CA PRO A 201 3.60 -0.29 25.31
C PRO A 201 3.25 1.14 25.74
N GLN A 202 3.75 2.10 24.97
CA GLN A 202 3.37 3.51 25.02
C GLN A 202 2.95 3.95 23.62
N LEU A 203 1.71 4.35 23.42
CA LEU A 203 1.24 4.89 22.14
C LEU A 203 1.43 6.41 22.10
N ILE A 204 2.15 6.92 21.09
CA ILE A 204 2.10 8.35 20.72
C ILE A 204 1.72 8.46 19.25
N LYS A 205 0.84 9.42 18.95
CA LYS A 205 0.38 9.69 17.59
C LYS A 205 0.99 10.99 17.08
N LEU A 206 1.64 10.91 15.93
CA LEU A 206 2.06 12.09 15.19
C LEU A 206 0.83 12.85 14.66
N ALA A 207 0.81 14.14 14.93
CA ALA A 207 -0.16 15.05 14.34
C ALA A 207 0.28 15.46 12.94
N ARG A 208 -0.66 15.54 12.01
CA ARG A 208 -0.41 16.17 10.72
C ARG A 208 -0.19 17.67 10.94
N PRO A 209 0.86 18.27 10.35
CA PRO A 209 1.03 19.72 10.38
C PRO A 209 -0.17 20.42 9.75
N THR A 210 -0.62 21.52 10.37
CA THR A 210 -1.73 22.35 9.87
C THR A 210 -1.30 23.31 8.76
N THR A 211 0.00 23.59 8.67
CA THR A 211 0.59 24.49 7.67
C THR A 211 1.09 23.70 6.48
N GLU A 212 0.81 24.18 5.27
CA GLU A 212 1.30 23.58 4.03
C GLU A 212 2.84 23.60 3.99
N GLY A 213 3.45 22.49 3.60
CA GLY A 213 4.91 22.34 3.56
C GLY A 213 5.59 22.09 4.92
N ALA A 214 4.88 22.16 6.04
CA ALA A 214 5.44 21.81 7.34
C ALA A 214 5.60 20.29 7.51
N VAL A 215 6.53 19.88 8.37
CA VAL A 215 6.80 18.48 8.73
C VAL A 215 6.26 18.17 10.13
N PRO A 216 5.90 16.91 10.45
CA PRO A 216 5.46 16.54 11.78
C PRO A 216 6.57 16.73 12.81
N ASP A 217 6.18 17.03 14.06
CA ASP A 217 7.09 17.15 15.20
C ASP A 217 7.55 15.76 15.69
N ALA A 218 8.43 15.14 14.90
CA ALA A 218 9.00 13.84 15.22
C ALA A 218 9.89 13.91 16.47
N ASP A 219 10.65 14.99 16.65
CA ASP A 219 11.56 15.15 17.77
C ASP A 219 10.82 15.29 19.11
N GLY A 220 9.76 16.12 19.15
CA GLY A 220 8.91 16.26 20.32
C GLY A 220 8.19 14.95 20.69
N ALA A 221 7.67 14.23 19.69
CA ALA A 221 7.04 12.93 19.91
C ALA A 221 8.02 11.90 20.50
N LEU A 222 9.22 11.79 19.94
CA LEU A 222 10.28 10.90 20.44
C LEU A 222 10.79 11.34 21.82
N GLY A 223 10.87 12.64 22.09
CA GLY A 223 11.22 13.17 23.40
C GLY A 223 10.17 12.83 24.47
N ALA A 224 8.89 12.91 24.13
CA ALA A 224 7.81 12.47 25.01
C ALA A 224 7.85 10.96 25.26
N MET A 225 8.21 10.15 24.24
CA MET A 225 8.48 8.72 24.41
C MET A 225 9.61 8.45 25.39
N GLN A 226 10.74 9.12 25.20
CA GLN A 226 11.89 8.97 26.07
C GLN A 226 11.61 9.41 27.51
N ALA A 227 10.89 10.52 27.70
CA ALA A 227 10.51 11.03 29.02
C ALA A 227 9.57 10.06 29.78
N GLN A 228 8.75 9.30 29.05
CA GLN A 228 7.89 8.25 29.60
C GLN A 228 8.61 6.88 29.72
N GLY A 229 9.90 6.83 29.38
CA GLY A 229 10.77 5.69 29.58
C GLY A 229 10.82 4.68 28.43
N ALA A 230 10.34 5.02 27.23
CA ALA A 230 10.50 4.16 26.06
C ALA A 230 12.00 3.91 25.80
N GLN A 231 12.38 2.63 25.69
CA GLN A 231 13.75 2.20 25.44
C GLN A 231 13.99 1.89 23.96
N VAL A 232 12.92 1.69 23.20
CA VAL A 232 12.90 1.42 21.77
C VAL A 232 11.59 1.90 21.19
N VAL A 233 11.57 2.23 19.90
CA VAL A 233 10.36 2.69 19.22
C VAL A 233 10.04 1.80 18.02
N LEU A 234 8.83 1.24 18.00
CA LEU A 234 8.22 0.67 16.81
C LEU A 234 7.50 1.79 16.04
N VAL A 235 7.87 2.01 14.79
CA VAL A 235 7.14 2.90 13.88
C VAL A 235 6.11 2.10 13.11
N LEU A 236 4.83 2.51 13.14
CA LEU A 236 3.77 1.82 12.42
C LEU A 236 3.75 2.17 10.92
N GLU A 237 3.26 1.25 10.09
CA GLU A 237 3.15 1.42 8.64
C GLU A 237 1.98 2.33 8.26
N LEU A 238 2.16 3.63 8.47
CA LEU A 238 1.12 4.64 8.30
C LEU A 238 1.54 5.76 7.35
N PRO A 239 0.60 6.47 6.70
CA PRO A 239 0.91 7.48 5.69
C PRO A 239 1.86 8.59 6.14
N LEU A 240 1.66 9.15 7.34
CA LEU A 240 2.50 10.26 7.83
C LEU A 240 3.90 9.75 8.18
N ALA A 241 3.97 8.61 8.87
CA ALA A 241 5.24 7.96 9.19
C ALA A 241 6.01 7.56 7.91
N PHE A 242 5.32 7.02 6.90
CA PHE A 242 5.91 6.68 5.61
C PHE A 242 6.49 7.91 4.92
N ALA A 243 5.72 9.00 4.81
CA ALA A 243 6.15 10.22 4.15
C ALA A 243 7.39 10.86 4.83
N HIS A 244 7.49 10.76 6.16
CA HIS A 244 8.54 11.39 6.96
C HIS A 244 9.52 10.39 7.61
N ARG A 245 9.60 9.17 7.10
CA ARG A 245 10.37 8.06 7.72
C ARG A 245 11.85 8.38 7.98
N ARG A 246 12.50 9.13 7.09
CA ARG A 246 13.90 9.57 7.27
C ARG A 246 14.05 10.61 8.38
N LEU A 247 13.16 11.61 8.41
CA LEU A 247 13.10 12.60 9.49
C LEU A 247 12.94 11.92 10.86
N ILE A 248 12.02 10.94 10.95
CA ILE A 248 11.78 10.18 12.18
C ILE A 248 13.03 9.39 12.58
N ALA A 249 13.68 8.69 11.64
CA ALA A 249 14.87 7.90 11.93
C ALA A 249 16.07 8.78 12.34
N GLU A 250 16.25 9.93 11.71
CA GLU A 250 17.30 10.90 12.06
C GLU A 250 17.08 11.47 13.47
N ALA A 251 15.86 11.90 13.79
CA ALA A 251 15.51 12.39 15.12
C ALA A 251 15.71 11.30 16.20
N ALA A 252 15.29 10.06 15.92
CA ALA A 252 15.47 8.94 16.84
C ALA A 252 16.96 8.64 17.07
N ALA A 253 17.77 8.64 16.01
CA ALA A 253 19.19 8.40 16.12
C ALA A 253 19.93 9.52 16.86
N ALA A 254 19.54 10.78 16.66
CA ALA A 254 20.08 11.91 17.42
C ALA A 254 19.81 11.78 18.93
N ARG A 255 18.68 11.17 19.30
CA ARG A 255 18.31 10.85 20.69
C ARG A 255 18.86 9.50 21.18
N ARG A 256 19.58 8.76 20.34
CA ARG A 256 20.05 7.38 20.57
C ARG A 256 18.92 6.40 20.92
N ILE A 257 17.74 6.60 20.34
CA ILE A 257 16.59 5.71 20.51
C ILE A 257 16.63 4.67 19.37
N PRO A 258 16.77 3.37 19.67
CA PRO A 258 16.64 2.32 18.68
C PRO A 258 15.24 2.33 18.06
N THR A 259 15.15 2.04 16.76
CA THR A 259 13.88 2.03 16.03
C THR A 259 13.73 0.77 15.19
N LEU A 260 12.50 0.23 15.16
CA LEU A 260 12.07 -0.75 14.17
C LEU A 260 11.07 -0.09 13.22
N PHE A 261 11.35 -0.18 11.92
CA PHE A 261 10.48 0.29 10.85
C PHE A 261 9.81 -0.89 10.10
N PRO A 262 8.63 -0.68 9.48
CA PRO A 262 7.99 -1.68 8.62
C PRO A 262 8.76 -1.94 7.33
N GLY A 263 8.56 -3.12 6.71
CA GLY A 263 9.25 -3.55 5.49
C GLY A 263 9.27 -2.52 4.35
N GLY A 264 8.17 -1.78 4.15
CA GLY A 264 8.09 -0.71 3.15
C GLY A 264 9.00 0.50 3.37
N MET A 265 9.66 0.61 4.53
CA MET A 265 10.45 1.77 4.95
C MET A 265 11.95 1.46 5.13
N ARG A 266 12.49 0.51 4.38
CA ARG A 266 13.92 0.11 4.45
C ARG A 266 14.91 1.26 4.30
N ASP A 267 14.53 2.32 3.58
CA ASP A 267 15.35 3.51 3.32
C ASP A 267 15.20 4.60 4.40
N ALA A 268 14.47 4.33 5.48
CA ALA A 268 14.32 5.23 6.63
C ALA A 268 15.64 5.44 7.37
N GLY A 269 16.45 4.39 7.52
CA GLY A 269 17.71 4.45 8.27
C GLY A 269 17.59 4.13 9.76
N GLY A 270 16.50 3.47 10.19
CA GLY A 270 16.37 2.92 11.55
C GLY A 270 17.31 1.74 11.84
N LEU A 271 17.25 1.19 13.05
CA LEU A 271 18.09 0.06 13.47
C LEU A 271 17.67 -1.25 12.79
N ILE A 272 16.37 -1.55 12.83
CA ILE A 272 15.77 -2.74 12.25
C ILE A 272 14.70 -2.29 11.25
N THR A 273 14.63 -2.97 10.11
CA THR A 273 13.42 -2.97 9.28
C THR A 273 12.89 -4.39 9.22
N TYR A 274 11.61 -4.56 9.49
CA TYR A 274 10.96 -5.86 9.38
C TYR A 274 9.52 -5.75 8.92
N GLY A 275 9.16 -6.60 7.96
CA GLY A 275 7.78 -6.78 7.52
C GLY A 275 7.72 -7.13 6.05
N THR A 276 6.50 -7.25 5.55
CA THR A 276 6.26 -7.52 4.13
C THR A 276 6.64 -6.33 3.27
N THR A 277 7.28 -6.57 2.11
CA THR A 277 7.56 -5.49 1.16
C THR A 277 6.29 -5.10 0.42
N VAL A 278 5.85 -3.85 0.58
CA VAL A 278 4.65 -3.34 -0.12
C VAL A 278 4.88 -3.21 -1.63
N THR A 279 6.12 -2.92 -2.07
CA THR A 279 6.83 -3.73 -3.06
C THR A 279 5.98 -4.40 -4.15
N ASP A 280 5.74 -5.68 -3.89
CA ASP A 280 5.14 -6.58 -4.84
C ASP A 280 3.62 -6.42 -4.94
N THR A 281 2.99 -5.62 -4.06
CA THR A 281 1.52 -5.47 -4.05
C THR A 281 1.01 -4.75 -5.30
N TRP A 282 1.71 -3.71 -5.79
CA TRP A 282 1.26 -3.03 -7.02
C TRP A 282 1.55 -3.82 -8.29
N ARG A 283 2.57 -4.68 -8.28
CA ARG A 283 2.92 -5.54 -9.43
C ARG A 283 1.89 -6.63 -9.71
N ARG A 284 1.00 -6.92 -8.76
CA ARG A 284 -0.14 -7.84 -8.96
C ARG A 284 -1.35 -7.16 -9.59
N ILE A 285 -1.47 -5.83 -9.49
CA ILE A 285 -2.62 -5.06 -9.99
C ILE A 285 -2.85 -5.25 -11.50
N PRO A 286 -1.83 -5.24 -12.39
CA PRO A 286 -2.02 -5.45 -13.84
C PRO A 286 -2.78 -6.73 -14.17
N ALA A 287 -2.47 -7.84 -13.49
CA ALA A 287 -3.13 -9.12 -13.71
C ALA A 287 -4.60 -9.11 -13.24
N ILE A 288 -4.89 -8.43 -12.13
CA ILE A 288 -6.25 -8.25 -11.63
C ILE A 288 -7.05 -7.37 -12.61
N VAL A 289 -6.46 -6.27 -13.08
CA VAL A 289 -7.04 -5.38 -14.10
C VAL A 289 -7.36 -6.16 -15.37
N ASP A 290 -6.41 -6.94 -15.91
CA ASP A 290 -6.60 -7.75 -17.11
C ASP A 290 -7.77 -8.74 -16.96
N ARG A 291 -7.87 -9.42 -15.80
CA ARG A 291 -8.99 -10.33 -15.50
C ARG A 291 -10.33 -9.59 -15.46
N ILE A 292 -10.39 -8.42 -14.82
CA ILE A 292 -11.61 -7.61 -14.73
C ILE A 292 -12.03 -7.10 -16.11
N LEU A 293 -11.10 -6.59 -16.91
CA LEU A 293 -11.36 -6.14 -18.28
C LEU A 293 -11.83 -7.30 -19.19
N LYS A 294 -11.44 -8.54 -18.88
CA LYS A 294 -11.93 -9.77 -19.54
C LYS A 294 -13.25 -10.30 -18.97
N GLY A 295 -13.88 -9.58 -18.04
CA GLY A 295 -15.22 -9.87 -17.52
C GLY A 295 -15.27 -10.58 -16.17
N ALA A 296 -14.14 -10.73 -15.47
CA ALA A 296 -14.16 -11.25 -14.11
C ALA A 296 -14.82 -10.25 -13.14
N SER A 297 -15.73 -10.74 -12.32
CA SER A 297 -16.37 -9.95 -11.26
C SER A 297 -15.38 -9.72 -10.11
N PRO A 298 -15.10 -8.48 -9.69
CA PRO A 298 -14.16 -8.20 -8.60
C PRO A 298 -14.52 -8.92 -7.31
N GLY A 299 -15.81 -9.01 -6.97
CA GLY A 299 -16.26 -9.64 -5.73
C GLY A 299 -16.01 -11.15 -5.65
N ASP A 300 -15.72 -11.79 -6.78
CA ASP A 300 -15.39 -13.22 -6.89
C ASP A 300 -13.87 -13.45 -7.02
N LEU A 301 -13.08 -12.38 -7.11
CA LEU A 301 -11.61 -12.45 -7.13
C LEU A 301 -11.08 -12.46 -5.70
N PRO A 302 -10.50 -13.56 -5.18
CA PRO A 302 -9.92 -13.57 -3.85
C PRO A 302 -8.85 -12.50 -3.70
N VAL A 303 -8.73 -11.94 -2.50
CA VAL A 303 -7.66 -11.01 -2.15
C VAL A 303 -6.33 -11.75 -2.22
N GLU A 304 -5.38 -11.21 -2.98
CA GLU A 304 -4.03 -11.77 -3.09
C GLU A 304 -3.16 -11.34 -1.90
N PHE A 305 -2.35 -12.27 -1.38
CA PHE A 305 -1.40 -12.00 -0.30
C PHE A 305 0.03 -11.89 -0.84
N ILE A 306 0.73 -10.84 -0.42
CA ILE A 306 2.19 -10.75 -0.53
C ILE A 306 2.80 -11.11 0.82
N THR A 307 3.52 -12.22 0.88
CA THR A 307 4.08 -12.77 2.14
C THR A 307 5.59 -12.66 2.24
N ARG A 308 6.24 -11.92 1.34
CA ARG A 308 7.70 -11.74 1.35
C ARG A 308 8.09 -10.78 2.47
N ARG A 309 8.53 -11.36 3.58
CA ARG A 309 9.07 -10.63 4.74
C ARG A 309 10.56 -10.48 4.56
N GLU A 310 11.08 -9.31 4.90
CA GLU A 310 12.53 -9.07 4.92
C GLU A 310 12.93 -8.52 6.28
N LEU A 311 13.98 -9.09 6.86
CA LEU A 311 14.69 -8.57 8.02
C LEU A 311 15.95 -7.84 7.56
N VAL A 312 15.95 -6.53 7.75
CA VAL A 312 17.13 -5.68 7.48
C VAL A 312 17.67 -5.15 8.79
N ILE A 313 18.98 -5.24 8.97
CA ILE A 313 19.70 -4.72 10.14
C ILE A 313 20.69 -3.66 9.68
N ASN A 314 20.68 -2.51 10.34
CA ASN A 314 21.55 -1.39 10.03
C ASN A 314 22.65 -1.24 11.08
N LEU A 315 23.84 -1.77 10.80
CA LEU A 315 25.00 -1.70 11.66
C LEU A 315 25.60 -0.29 11.75
N ALA A 316 25.49 0.52 10.69
CA ALA A 316 25.89 1.93 10.75
C ALA A 316 25.05 2.70 11.79
N THR A 317 23.73 2.47 11.78
CA THR A 317 22.83 3.05 12.79
C THR A 317 23.10 2.47 14.16
N ALA A 318 23.31 1.15 14.30
CA ALA A 318 23.64 0.50 15.56
C ALA A 318 24.88 1.14 16.22
N ALA A 319 25.96 1.35 15.46
CA ALA A 319 27.16 2.02 15.93
C ALA A 319 26.88 3.47 16.38
N ARG A 320 26.10 4.22 15.59
CA ARG A 320 25.75 5.62 15.89
C ARG A 320 24.95 5.78 17.19
N ILE A 321 24.07 4.82 17.49
CA ILE A 321 23.22 4.86 18.70
C ILE A 321 23.79 4.06 19.87
N GLY A 322 24.93 3.39 19.70
CA GLY A 322 25.59 2.61 20.75
C GLY A 322 24.92 1.26 21.06
N VAL A 323 24.27 0.64 20.08
CA VAL A 323 23.65 -0.69 20.21
C VAL A 323 24.56 -1.75 19.61
N THR A 324 24.80 -2.83 20.37
CA THR A 324 25.43 -4.04 19.87
C THR A 324 24.35 -5.03 19.42
N VAL A 325 24.31 -5.34 18.14
CA VAL A 325 23.34 -6.31 17.61
C VAL A 325 23.85 -7.75 17.84
N PRO A 326 23.05 -8.65 18.42
CA PRO A 326 23.45 -10.03 18.64
C PRO A 326 23.80 -10.81 17.35
N PRO A 327 24.81 -11.69 17.37
CA PRO A 327 25.23 -12.45 16.18
C PRO A 327 24.16 -13.36 15.59
N ASP A 328 23.29 -13.96 16.42
CA ASP A 328 22.19 -14.81 15.96
C ASP A 328 21.17 -14.01 15.15
N LEU A 329 20.92 -12.76 15.53
CA LEU A 329 20.02 -11.86 14.82
C LEU A 329 20.65 -11.40 13.49
N LEU A 330 21.96 -11.15 13.46
CA LEU A 330 22.69 -10.86 12.22
C LEU A 330 22.69 -12.03 11.23
N ALA A 331 22.78 -13.26 11.73
CA ALA A 331 22.75 -14.46 10.91
C ALA A 331 21.37 -14.71 10.26
N GLU A 332 20.29 -14.22 10.87
CA GLU A 332 18.92 -14.31 10.34
C GLU A 332 18.60 -13.20 9.33
N ALA A 333 19.36 -12.09 9.32
CA ALA A 333 19.04 -10.94 8.50
C ALA A 333 19.18 -11.25 7.00
N ASP A 334 18.13 -10.96 6.23
CA ASP A 334 18.16 -11.01 4.77
C ASP A 334 19.13 -9.97 4.20
N GLN A 335 19.30 -8.84 4.91
CA GLN A 335 20.24 -7.79 4.53
C GLN A 335 20.87 -7.12 5.75
N VAL A 336 22.18 -6.85 5.65
CA VAL A 336 22.93 -6.07 6.64
C VAL A 336 23.50 -4.81 5.96
N ILE A 337 23.07 -3.64 6.43
CA ILE A 337 23.61 -2.34 6.01
C ILE A 337 24.80 -2.02 6.91
N ARG A 338 25.93 -1.63 6.31
CA ARG A 338 27.19 -1.28 7.00
C ARG A 338 27.55 0.17 6.79
#